data_AF-A0A508AHR3-F1
#
_entry.id   AF-A0A508AHR3-F1
#
_cell.length_a   1.000
_cell.length_b   1.000
_cell.length_c   1.000
_cell.angle_alpha   90.00
_cell.angle_beta   90.00
_cell.angle_gamma   90.00
#
_symmetry.space_group_name_H-M   'P 1'
#
loop_
_entity.id
_entity.type
_entity.pdbx_description
1 polymer ?
#
loop_
_entity_poly.entity_id
_entity_poly.type
_entity_poly.pdbx_seq_one_letter_code
_entity_poly.pdbx_strand_id
1 'polypeptide(L)'
;MSIPHSGRRGRVRRRQERRRPQWRFPDNSPSRLTPLLRGLDTESRTGMGCDRPVRSSGPAGSDDPGAAASEHRAVIPQTELAMASIVRHGLHGLRYTLFAASSLLVAAYAFAFLRMRPFNPHDPFMVKFAVSGIDVPMHFFGAGLALLLVPLQASGWIRRRLPAVHRTAGWLYAGGVLIGGLGGLSLAFDAHGGWASGAGFALLSVLWLSITANGIRLAVAGDFVGHRRWMSHSLAMTFSAVTLRVILFVGTGPLALPFDTVYIFSAWASWSLNMALCELWLRWPQWRAHRRSPARESARAPGRTVAISTPALAPAEPATRSGSQRSRA
;
A
#
# COMPACT_ATOMS: atom_id res chain seq x y z
N MET A 1 38.22 -74.21 16.09
CA MET A 1 36.99 -74.25 15.28
C MET A 1 36.85 -72.91 14.56
N SER A 2 36.47 -72.97 13.29
CA SER A 2 36.77 -72.01 12.21
C SER A 2 35.84 -70.78 12.12
N ILE A 3 36.46 -69.61 11.81
CA ILE A 3 36.10 -68.38 11.03
C ILE A 3 34.65 -68.17 10.47
N PRO A 4 34.19 -67.00 9.93
CA PRO A 4 34.62 -65.57 9.95
C PRO A 4 33.53 -64.45 10.05
N HIS A 5 34.02 -63.19 10.11
CA HIS A 5 33.57 -61.94 9.46
C HIS A 5 32.19 -61.31 9.71
N SER A 6 32.19 -60.03 10.13
CA SER A 6 31.83 -58.91 9.22
C SER A 6 32.10 -57.55 9.86
N GLY A 7 32.69 -56.64 9.07
CA GLY A 7 33.07 -55.31 9.51
C GLY A 7 32.01 -54.24 9.22
N ARG A 8 32.13 -53.08 9.87
CA ARG A 8 31.55 -51.83 9.34
C ARG A 8 32.28 -50.58 9.84
N ARG A 9 33.21 -50.15 9.00
CA ARG A 9 33.51 -48.77 8.54
C ARG A 9 33.11 -47.63 9.49
N GLY A 10 34.15 -46.92 9.94
CA GLY A 10 34.06 -45.60 10.56
C GLY A 10 33.31 -44.60 9.70
N ARG A 11 32.37 -43.90 10.32
CA ARG A 11 31.60 -42.82 9.69
C ARG A 11 32.22 -41.49 10.13
N VAL A 12 33.03 -40.93 9.24
CA VAL A 12 33.54 -39.55 9.28
C VAL A 12 32.35 -38.60 9.41
N ARG A 13 32.21 -37.93 10.56
CA ARG A 13 31.27 -36.83 10.74
C ARG A 13 31.78 -35.61 9.96
N ARG A 14 31.28 -35.42 8.73
CA ARG A 14 31.40 -34.14 8.02
C ARG A 14 30.61 -33.08 8.80
N ARG A 15 31.34 -32.14 9.40
CA ARG A 15 30.85 -30.90 9.97
C ARG A 15 30.28 -30.04 8.83
N GLN A 16 28.98 -30.10 8.60
CA GLN A 16 28.30 -29.16 7.70
C GLN A 16 28.27 -27.79 8.37
N GLU A 17 29.29 -26.99 8.04
CA GLU A 17 29.33 -25.56 8.32
C GLU A 17 28.25 -24.89 7.46
N ARG A 18 27.08 -24.64 8.06
CA ARG A 18 26.00 -23.89 7.45
C ARG A 18 26.50 -22.46 7.20
N ARG A 19 26.86 -22.18 5.94
CA ARG A 19 27.14 -20.82 5.44
C ARG A 19 25.95 -19.93 5.77
N ARG A 20 26.16 -18.94 6.65
CA ARG A 20 25.21 -17.86 6.90
C ARG A 20 25.03 -17.08 5.60
N PRO A 21 23.80 -16.75 5.17
CA PRO A 21 23.60 -15.83 4.05
C PRO A 21 24.12 -14.46 4.49
N GLN A 22 25.27 -14.08 3.93
CA GLN A 22 25.87 -12.77 4.10
C GLN A 22 25.05 -11.79 3.26
N TRP A 23 24.16 -11.04 3.90
CA TRP A 23 23.41 -9.95 3.28
C TRP A 23 24.39 -8.92 2.70
N ARG A 24 24.48 -8.84 1.36
CA ARG A 24 25.13 -7.72 0.67
C ARG A 24 24.06 -6.70 0.29
N PHE A 25 24.21 -5.48 0.81
CA PHE A 25 23.41 -4.32 0.42
C PHE A 25 23.80 -3.87 -1.00
N PRO A 26 22.85 -3.50 -1.87
CA PRO A 26 23.14 -2.64 -3.02
C PRO A 26 23.49 -1.24 -2.51
N ASP A 27 24.68 -0.76 -2.86
CA ASP A 27 25.09 0.62 -2.61
C ASP A 27 24.19 1.58 -3.41
N ASN A 28 23.63 2.57 -2.73
CA ASN A 28 22.69 3.54 -3.30
C ASN A 28 23.28 4.95 -3.13
N SER A 29 24.54 5.10 -3.52
CA SER A 29 25.30 6.34 -3.50
C SER A 29 24.76 7.32 -4.58
N PRO A 30 24.41 8.57 -4.21
CA PRO A 30 23.68 9.50 -5.07
C PRO A 30 24.60 10.31 -6.02
N SER A 31 25.50 9.65 -6.75
CA SER A 31 26.53 10.34 -7.57
C SER A 31 26.36 10.20 -9.08
N ARG A 32 25.20 9.79 -9.60
CA ARG A 32 25.01 9.63 -11.06
C ARG A 32 23.66 10.12 -11.58
N LEU A 33 23.31 11.40 -11.43
CA LEU A 33 22.23 12.03 -12.20
C LEU A 33 22.43 13.55 -12.38
N THR A 34 23.38 13.96 -13.24
CA THR A 34 23.36 15.23 -14.03
C THR A 34 24.40 15.06 -15.15
N PRO A 35 24.12 15.40 -16.43
CA PRO A 35 23.98 16.81 -16.84
C PRO A 35 23.06 17.05 -18.08
N LEU A 36 21.99 17.82 -17.96
CA LEU A 36 21.30 18.38 -19.14
C LEU A 36 20.58 19.70 -18.80
N LEU A 37 21.35 20.75 -18.51
CA LEU A 37 20.94 22.14 -18.72
C LEU A 37 22.21 22.98 -18.88
N ARG A 38 22.65 23.14 -20.14
CA ARG A 38 23.66 24.12 -20.54
C ARG A 38 23.20 24.71 -21.87
N GLY A 39 23.03 26.03 -21.88
CA GLY A 39 22.92 26.84 -23.09
C GLY A 39 21.53 27.41 -23.33
N LEU A 40 21.28 28.61 -22.82
CA LEU A 40 20.57 29.68 -23.52
C LEU A 40 21.03 31.02 -22.91
N ASP A 41 22.17 31.52 -23.40
CA ASP A 41 22.52 32.93 -23.32
C ASP A 41 22.26 33.55 -24.70
N THR A 42 21.47 34.63 -24.68
CA THR A 42 21.56 35.86 -25.48
C THR A 42 21.89 35.76 -26.98
N GLU A 43 20.97 36.25 -27.82
CA GLU A 43 21.33 37.30 -28.78
C GLU A 43 20.12 38.11 -29.25
N SER A 44 20.31 39.43 -29.21
CA SER A 44 19.48 40.48 -29.75
C SER A 44 19.75 40.68 -31.24
N ARG A 45 18.72 40.87 -32.09
CA ARG A 45 18.88 41.72 -33.28
C ARG A 45 17.56 42.25 -33.85
N THR A 46 17.64 43.53 -34.15
CA THR A 46 16.75 44.48 -34.79
C THR A 46 16.57 44.24 -36.30
N GLY A 47 15.49 44.78 -36.89
CA GLY A 47 15.52 45.32 -38.26
C GLY A 47 14.51 44.74 -39.28
N MET A 48 13.40 45.47 -39.46
CA MET A 48 12.97 46.16 -40.71
C MET A 48 12.95 45.38 -42.06
N GLY A 49 11.80 45.46 -42.76
CA GLY A 49 11.77 45.61 -44.23
C GLY A 49 10.90 44.65 -45.06
N CYS A 50 9.80 45.22 -45.59
CA CYS A 50 9.10 44.98 -46.88
C CYS A 50 9.23 43.63 -47.63
N ASP A 51 8.10 43.01 -48.00
CA ASP A 51 7.47 43.17 -49.33
C ASP A 51 6.26 42.21 -49.52
N ARG A 52 5.23 42.72 -50.21
CA ARG A 52 4.07 41.95 -50.71
C ARG A 52 4.43 41.22 -52.02
N PRO A 53 3.61 40.24 -52.45
CA PRO A 53 2.71 40.60 -53.54
C PRO A 53 1.27 40.08 -53.41
N VAL A 54 0.40 40.82 -54.08
CA VAL A 54 -1.03 40.66 -54.31
C VAL A 54 -1.34 39.39 -55.09
N ARG A 55 -2.43 38.68 -54.73
CA ARG A 55 -3.27 37.96 -55.70
C ARG A 55 -4.74 38.16 -55.39
N SER A 56 -5.48 38.37 -56.46
CA SER A 56 -6.85 38.84 -56.55
C SER A 56 -7.88 37.72 -56.65
N SER A 57 -9.09 38.06 -56.22
CA SER A 57 -10.41 37.73 -56.79
C SER A 57 -10.93 36.29 -56.82
N GLY A 58 -12.06 36.10 -56.14
CA GLY A 58 -13.09 35.10 -56.45
C GLY A 58 -14.12 34.95 -55.32
N PRO A 59 -15.39 35.34 -55.49
CA PRO A 59 -16.43 35.17 -54.48
C PRO A 59 -17.15 33.83 -54.69
N ALA A 60 -17.30 33.04 -53.63
CA ALA A 60 -18.25 31.93 -53.62
C ALA A 60 -18.80 31.79 -52.20
N GLY A 61 -20.10 32.06 -52.08
CA GLY A 61 -20.83 31.93 -50.83
C GLY A 61 -20.81 30.49 -50.31
N SER A 62 -20.68 30.40 -49.00
CA SER A 62 -21.27 29.33 -48.22
C SER A 62 -21.69 29.96 -46.90
N ASP A 63 -22.99 30.24 -46.81
CA ASP A 63 -23.65 30.53 -45.54
C ASP A 63 -23.61 29.23 -44.72
N ASP A 64 -22.61 29.10 -43.86
CA ASP A 64 -22.56 28.05 -42.85
C ASP A 64 -22.77 28.71 -41.47
N PRO A 65 -24.00 28.70 -40.91
CA PRO A 65 -24.27 29.28 -39.60
C PRO A 65 -23.83 28.36 -38.44
N GLY A 66 -22.96 27.38 -38.68
CA GLY A 66 -22.52 26.38 -37.70
C GLY A 66 -21.16 26.60 -37.03
N ALA A 67 -20.34 27.56 -37.49
CA ALA A 67 -18.91 27.62 -37.14
C ALA A 67 -18.52 28.67 -36.08
N ALA A 68 -19.39 28.95 -35.09
CA ALA A 68 -19.07 29.87 -34.00
C ALA A 68 -19.58 29.40 -32.62
N ALA A 69 -19.49 28.10 -32.33
CA ALA A 69 -19.43 27.65 -30.95
C ALA A 69 -17.95 27.57 -30.55
N SER A 70 -17.34 28.73 -30.29
CA SER A 70 -16.05 28.77 -29.61
C SER A 70 -16.25 28.10 -28.25
N GLU A 71 -15.62 26.93 -28.07
CA GLU A 71 -15.50 26.30 -26.77
C GLU A 71 -14.85 27.30 -25.82
N HIS A 72 -15.67 27.99 -25.02
CA HIS A 72 -15.23 28.81 -23.91
C HIS A 72 -14.76 27.86 -22.80
N ARG A 73 -13.64 27.17 -23.05
CA ARG A 73 -13.00 26.30 -22.06
C ARG A 73 -12.59 27.19 -20.91
N ALA A 74 -13.32 27.12 -19.81
CA ALA A 74 -13.08 27.92 -18.62
C ALA A 74 -11.60 27.82 -18.23
N VAL A 75 -10.83 28.88 -18.51
CA VAL A 75 -9.45 29.01 -18.08
C VAL A 75 -9.53 29.30 -16.59
N ILE A 76 -9.44 28.25 -15.77
CA ILE A 76 -9.37 28.42 -14.33
C ILE A 76 -8.11 29.24 -14.04
N PRO A 77 -8.23 30.40 -13.35
CA PRO A 77 -7.08 31.24 -13.03
C PRO A 77 -5.99 30.44 -12.31
N GLN A 78 -4.72 30.66 -12.65
CA GLN A 78 -3.57 30.01 -11.99
C GLN A 78 -3.57 30.22 -10.46
N THR A 79 -4.17 31.33 -10.01
CA THR A 79 -4.40 31.65 -8.59
C THR A 79 -5.40 30.70 -7.93
N GLU A 80 -6.50 30.33 -8.59
CA GLU A 80 -7.49 29.36 -8.10
C GLU A 80 -6.88 27.95 -7.98
N LEU A 81 -6.05 27.55 -8.96
CA LEU A 81 -5.34 26.27 -8.91
C LEU A 81 -4.28 26.24 -7.79
N ALA A 82 -3.56 27.34 -7.57
CA ALA A 82 -2.61 27.48 -6.48
C ALA A 82 -3.29 27.46 -5.11
N MET A 83 -4.37 28.20 -4.92
CA MET A 83 -5.17 28.18 -3.69
C MET A 83 -5.78 26.80 -3.42
N ALA A 84 -6.37 26.17 -4.43
CA ALA A 84 -6.89 24.81 -4.31
C ALA A 84 -5.79 23.78 -3.97
N SER A 85 -4.55 23.99 -4.44
CA SER A 85 -3.40 23.16 -4.04
C SER A 85 -3.04 23.38 -2.57
N ILE A 86 -2.90 24.62 -2.13
CA ILE A 86 -2.56 24.97 -0.74
C ILE A 86 -3.62 24.43 0.23
N VAL A 87 -4.90 24.65 -0.06
CA VAL A 87 -6.03 24.15 0.76
C VAL A 87 -6.03 22.62 0.82
N ARG A 88 -5.81 21.93 -0.30
CA ARG A 88 -5.71 20.45 -0.31
C ARG A 88 -4.54 19.95 0.54
N HIS A 89 -3.35 20.54 0.38
CA HIS A 89 -2.18 20.15 1.18
C HIS A 89 -2.37 20.44 2.67
N GLY A 90 -2.96 21.60 3.01
CA GLY A 90 -3.31 21.96 4.38
C GLY A 90 -4.31 20.98 5.00
N LEU A 91 -5.39 20.64 4.28
CA LEU A 91 -6.39 19.68 4.74
C LEU A 91 -5.83 18.26 4.89
N HIS A 92 -4.96 17.82 3.97
CA HIS A 92 -4.28 16.53 4.10
C HIS A 92 -3.37 16.49 5.34
N GLY A 93 -2.64 17.58 5.62
CA GLY A 93 -1.85 17.74 6.83
C GLY A 93 -2.71 17.66 8.09
N LEU A 94 -3.78 18.47 8.16
CA LEU A 94 -4.69 18.50 9.30
C LEU A 94 -5.34 17.13 9.58
N ARG A 95 -5.82 16.45 8.54
CA ARG A 95 -6.44 15.13 8.69
C ARG A 95 -5.45 14.11 9.25
N TYR A 96 -4.20 14.15 8.80
CA TYR A 96 -3.16 13.27 9.31
C TYR A 96 -2.76 13.62 10.76
N THR A 97 -2.67 14.90 11.11
CA THR A 97 -2.35 15.30 12.49
C THR A 97 -3.45 14.91 13.47
N LEU A 98 -4.73 15.07 13.11
CA LEU A 98 -5.86 14.60 13.94
C LEU A 98 -5.85 13.08 14.12
N PHE A 99 -5.59 12.34 13.04
CA PHE A 99 -5.44 10.89 13.08
C PHE A 99 -4.27 10.45 13.97
N ALA A 100 -3.12 11.10 13.85
CA ALA A 100 -1.96 10.81 14.67
C ALA A 100 -2.22 11.15 16.14
N ALA A 101 -2.71 12.36 16.42
CA ALA A 101 -2.98 12.83 17.78
C ALA A 101 -3.99 11.93 18.51
N SER A 102 -5.08 11.55 17.85
CA SER A 102 -6.07 10.63 18.45
C SER A 102 -5.49 9.24 18.73
N SER A 103 -4.66 8.71 17.82
CA SER A 103 -3.96 7.43 18.04
C SER A 103 -2.99 7.52 19.23
N LEU A 104 -2.18 8.58 19.29
CA LEU A 104 -1.23 8.81 20.37
C LEU A 104 -1.94 9.02 21.72
N LEU A 105 -3.03 9.79 21.74
CA LEU A 105 -3.80 10.07 22.95
C LEU A 105 -4.38 8.77 23.54
N VAL A 106 -4.98 7.93 22.69
CA VAL A 106 -5.56 6.65 23.15
C VAL A 106 -4.47 5.65 23.56
N ALA A 107 -3.34 5.62 22.85
CA ALA A 107 -2.20 4.80 23.26
C ALA A 107 -1.62 5.26 24.61
N ALA A 108 -1.46 6.58 24.81
CA ALA A 108 -1.01 7.15 26.07
C ALA A 108 -1.98 6.82 27.22
N TYR A 109 -3.29 6.92 26.98
CA TYR A 109 -4.31 6.48 27.92
C TYR A 109 -4.15 5.00 28.31
N ALA A 110 -3.90 4.11 27.33
CA ALA A 110 -3.70 2.69 27.61
C ALA A 110 -2.46 2.44 28.49
N PHE A 111 -1.33 3.12 28.22
CA PHE A 111 -0.14 3.00 29.06
C PHE A 111 -0.31 3.64 30.45
N ALA A 112 -1.03 4.76 30.53
CA ALA A 112 -1.37 5.39 31.80
C ALA A 112 -2.23 4.44 32.66
N PHE A 113 -3.20 3.76 32.05
CA PHE A 113 -4.04 2.76 32.72
C PHE A 113 -3.21 1.62 33.32
N LEU A 114 -2.20 1.14 32.58
CA LEU A 114 -1.28 0.10 33.09
C LEU A 114 -0.44 0.59 34.28
N ARG A 115 0.03 1.84 34.25
CA ARG A 115 0.86 2.43 35.32
C ARG A 115 0.04 2.77 36.56
N MET A 116 -1.17 3.28 36.38
CA MET A 116 -1.91 3.94 37.44
C MET A 116 -2.88 3.03 38.19
N ARG A 117 -3.10 1.78 37.76
CA ARG A 117 -4.14 0.84 38.29
C ARG A 117 -4.52 1.12 39.75
N PRO A 118 -5.50 2.00 40.02
CA PRO A 118 -6.03 2.14 41.36
C PRO A 118 -6.98 0.96 41.49
N PHE A 119 -6.53 -0.10 42.16
CA PHE A 119 -7.42 -1.23 42.45
C PHE A 119 -8.56 -0.71 43.32
N ASN A 120 -9.74 -0.55 42.72
CA ASN A 120 -10.97 -0.23 43.45
C ASN A 120 -11.80 -1.51 43.55
N PRO A 121 -11.90 -2.14 44.74
CA PRO A 121 -12.68 -3.36 44.93
C PRO A 121 -14.18 -3.19 44.64
N HIS A 122 -14.69 -1.96 44.61
CA HIS A 122 -16.11 -1.66 44.43
C HIS A 122 -16.54 -1.46 42.98
N ASP A 123 -15.60 -1.50 42.01
CA ASP A 123 -15.92 -1.46 40.58
C ASP A 123 -15.94 -2.89 40.02
N PRO A 124 -17.13 -3.44 39.64
CA PRO A 124 -17.24 -4.78 39.07
C PRO A 124 -16.38 -5.00 37.81
N PHE A 125 -16.10 -3.93 37.06
CA PHE A 125 -15.23 -3.97 35.89
C PHE A 125 -13.77 -4.23 36.29
N MET A 126 -13.30 -3.61 37.37
CA MET A 126 -11.93 -3.79 37.86
C MET A 126 -11.69 -5.17 38.49
N VAL A 127 -12.71 -5.75 39.12
CA VAL A 127 -12.63 -7.12 39.65
C VAL A 127 -12.43 -8.12 38.52
N LYS A 128 -13.21 -8.02 37.43
CA LYS A 128 -13.00 -8.87 36.24
C LYS A 128 -11.60 -8.72 35.65
N PHE A 129 -11.06 -7.50 35.64
CA PHE A 129 -9.71 -7.19 35.16
C PHE A 129 -8.57 -7.71 36.06
N ALA A 130 -8.85 -7.91 37.34
CA ALA A 130 -7.90 -8.51 38.28
C ALA A 130 -7.87 -10.03 38.16
N VAL A 131 -9.04 -10.66 37.96
CA VAL A 131 -9.17 -12.12 37.81
C VAL A 131 -8.56 -12.62 36.50
N SER A 132 -8.63 -11.82 35.42
CA SER A 132 -8.08 -12.16 34.09
C SER A 132 -6.53 -12.14 34.01
N GLY A 133 -5.83 -11.82 35.11
CA GLY A 133 -4.39 -12.01 35.23
C GLY A 133 -3.56 -11.27 34.17
N ILE A 134 -2.85 -12.02 33.33
CA ILE A 134 -1.92 -11.49 32.31
C ILE A 134 -2.61 -10.96 31.05
N ASP A 135 -3.90 -11.25 30.85
CA ASP A 135 -4.61 -10.92 29.62
C ASP A 135 -4.81 -9.40 29.46
N VAL A 136 -5.12 -8.71 30.55
CA VAL A 136 -5.27 -7.25 30.56
C VAL A 136 -3.94 -6.55 30.25
N PRO A 137 -2.82 -6.84 30.94
CA PRO A 137 -1.51 -6.30 30.58
C PRO A 137 -1.12 -6.59 29.13
N MET A 138 -1.32 -7.83 28.66
CA MET A 138 -1.02 -8.22 27.28
C MET A 138 -1.83 -7.38 26.28
N HIS A 139 -3.15 -7.26 26.48
CA HIS A 139 -4.00 -6.47 25.61
C HIS A 139 -3.58 -4.99 25.59
N PHE A 140 -3.51 -4.35 26.75
CA PHE A 140 -3.24 -2.91 26.85
C PHE A 140 -1.84 -2.56 26.33
N PHE A 141 -0.82 -3.35 26.67
CA PHE A 141 0.53 -3.09 26.20
C PHE A 141 0.65 -3.37 24.70
N GLY A 142 0.19 -4.54 24.25
CA GLY A 142 0.27 -4.95 22.84
C GLY A 142 -0.54 -4.06 21.92
N ALA A 143 -1.83 -3.84 22.23
CA ALA A 143 -2.71 -3.00 21.43
C ALA A 143 -2.35 -1.51 21.54
N GLY A 144 -1.91 -1.05 22.72
CA GLY A 144 -1.39 0.31 22.89
C GLY A 144 -0.14 0.57 22.05
N LEU A 145 0.81 -0.37 22.04
CA LEU A 145 2.00 -0.30 21.19
C LEU A 145 1.65 -0.34 19.70
N ALA A 146 0.74 -1.23 19.29
CA ALA A 146 0.27 -1.29 17.91
C ALA A 146 -0.34 0.06 17.48
N LEU A 147 -1.24 0.62 18.30
CA LEU A 147 -1.88 1.91 18.02
C LEU A 147 -0.89 3.09 17.98
N LEU A 148 0.10 3.09 18.88
CA LEU A 148 1.17 4.10 18.88
C LEU A 148 1.94 4.11 17.55
N LEU A 149 2.14 2.95 16.94
CA LEU A 149 2.90 2.79 15.70
C LEU A 149 2.07 2.99 14.43
N VAL A 150 0.73 3.05 14.54
CA VAL A 150 -0.19 3.22 13.40
C VAL A 150 0.16 4.46 12.54
N PRO A 151 0.43 5.66 13.10
CA PRO A 151 0.78 6.83 12.28
C PRO A 151 2.08 6.61 11.48
N LEU A 152 3.08 5.98 12.09
CA LEU A 152 4.34 5.65 11.42
C LEU A 152 4.13 4.69 10.24
N GLN A 153 3.24 3.70 10.42
CA GLN A 153 2.90 2.73 9.37
C GLN A 153 2.04 3.35 8.25
N ALA A 154 1.12 4.24 8.59
CA ALA A 154 0.26 4.94 7.64
C ALA A 154 1.05 5.96 6.78
N SER A 155 2.13 6.54 7.31
CA SER A 155 2.90 7.58 6.62
C SER A 155 3.61 7.09 5.35
N GLY A 156 3.16 7.60 4.20
CA GLY A 156 3.84 7.41 2.93
C GLY A 156 5.19 8.13 2.83
N TRP A 157 5.42 9.16 3.67
CA TRP A 157 6.71 9.85 3.74
C TRP A 157 7.76 8.98 4.42
N ILE A 158 7.46 8.44 5.61
CA ILE A 158 8.37 7.56 6.37
C ILE A 158 8.72 6.33 5.54
N ARG A 159 7.72 5.73 4.88
CA ARG A 159 7.92 4.56 4.02
C ARG A 159 8.90 4.81 2.86
N ARG A 160 8.92 6.02 2.31
CA ARG A 160 9.78 6.40 1.17
C ARG A 160 11.15 6.92 1.59
N ARG A 161 11.21 7.71 2.67
CA ARG A 161 12.43 8.41 3.12
C ARG A 161 13.21 7.64 4.19
N LEU A 162 12.52 6.87 5.03
CA LEU A 162 13.08 6.16 6.19
C LEU A 162 12.63 4.68 6.20
N PRO A 163 12.99 3.88 5.19
CA PRO A 163 12.50 2.50 5.05
C PRO A 163 12.92 1.59 6.21
N ALA A 164 14.09 1.83 6.82
CA ALA A 164 14.53 1.09 8.00
C ALA A 164 13.58 1.32 9.19
N VAL A 165 13.21 2.58 9.45
CA VAL A 165 12.25 2.94 10.50
C VAL A 165 10.89 2.30 10.25
N HIS A 166 10.40 2.37 9.01
CA HIS A 166 9.12 1.74 8.64
C HIS A 166 9.13 0.22 8.91
N ARG A 167 10.21 -0.48 8.55
CA ARG A 167 10.35 -1.93 8.75
C ARG A 167 10.43 -2.31 10.22
N THR A 168 11.29 -1.65 11.00
CA THR A 168 11.42 -1.94 12.44
C THR A 168 10.10 -1.65 13.17
N ALA A 169 9.48 -0.50 12.89
CA ALA A 169 8.16 -0.17 13.43
C ALA A 169 7.08 -1.16 12.97
N GLY A 170 7.19 -1.72 11.75
CA GLY A 170 6.26 -2.72 11.23
C GLY A 170 6.34 -4.05 11.99
N TRP A 171 7.55 -4.49 12.35
CA TRP A 171 7.75 -5.67 13.18
C TRP A 171 7.28 -5.47 14.61
N LEU A 172 7.57 -4.32 15.22
CA LEU A 172 7.06 -3.97 16.54
C LEU A 172 5.53 -3.88 16.55
N TYR A 173 4.94 -3.29 15.50
CA TYR A 173 3.50 -3.26 15.31
C TYR A 173 2.92 -4.68 15.24
N ALA A 174 3.50 -5.56 14.42
CA ALA A 174 3.04 -6.95 14.30
C ALA A 174 3.12 -7.72 15.62
N GLY A 175 4.20 -7.56 16.39
CA GLY A 175 4.33 -8.14 17.73
C GLY A 175 3.27 -7.59 18.69
N GLY A 176 3.02 -6.28 18.65
CA GLY A 176 1.96 -5.63 19.42
C GLY A 176 0.56 -6.15 19.06
N VAL A 177 0.26 -6.33 17.78
CA VAL A 177 -1.00 -6.93 17.32
C VAL A 177 -1.13 -8.38 17.81
N LEU A 178 -0.05 -9.17 17.77
CA LEU A 178 -0.09 -10.55 18.23
C LEU A 178 -0.41 -10.63 19.73
N ILE A 179 0.35 -9.92 20.56
CA ILE A 179 0.16 -9.92 22.02
C ILE A 179 -1.19 -9.28 22.37
N GLY A 180 -1.52 -8.16 21.73
CA GLY A 180 -2.73 -7.40 21.98
C GLY A 180 -4.00 -8.12 21.53
N GLY A 181 -3.95 -8.79 20.38
CA GLY A 181 -5.05 -9.57 19.82
C GLY A 181 -5.32 -10.86 20.60
N LEU A 182 -4.28 -11.56 21.07
CA LEU A 182 -4.45 -12.72 21.95
C LEU A 182 -5.04 -12.31 23.31
N GLY A 183 -4.52 -11.25 23.93
CA GLY A 183 -5.10 -10.70 25.16
C GLY A 183 -6.54 -10.23 24.96
N GLY A 184 -6.83 -9.55 23.84
CA GLY A 184 -8.19 -9.10 23.50
C GLY A 184 -9.16 -10.24 23.26
N LEU A 185 -8.71 -11.34 22.66
CA LEU A 185 -9.52 -12.54 22.45
C LEU A 185 -9.84 -13.22 23.78
N SER A 186 -8.88 -13.32 24.71
CA SER A 186 -9.13 -13.87 26.05
C SER A 186 -10.16 -13.01 26.81
N LEU A 187 -9.96 -11.68 26.81
CA LEU A 187 -10.86 -10.74 27.48
C LEU A 187 -12.28 -10.71 26.89
N ALA A 188 -12.46 -11.14 25.64
CA ALA A 188 -13.75 -11.16 24.99
C ALA A 188 -14.73 -12.14 25.67
N PHE A 189 -14.24 -13.23 26.28
CA PHE A 189 -15.11 -14.21 26.96
C PHE A 189 -15.75 -13.65 28.24
N ASP A 190 -15.07 -12.72 28.91
CA ASP A 190 -15.54 -12.08 30.15
C ASP A 190 -16.06 -10.64 29.94
N ALA A 191 -16.25 -10.24 28.68
CA ALA A 191 -16.62 -8.89 28.29
C ALA A 191 -17.89 -8.40 29.01
N HIS A 192 -17.90 -7.10 29.33
CA HIS A 192 -19.09 -6.43 29.86
C HIS A 192 -20.23 -6.46 28.85
N GLY A 193 -21.48 -6.70 29.25
CA GLY A 193 -22.59 -6.92 28.30
C GLY A 193 -22.69 -8.36 27.77
N GLY A 194 -21.90 -9.29 28.31
CA GLY A 194 -22.01 -10.72 28.08
C GLY A 194 -21.69 -11.15 26.65
N TRP A 195 -22.40 -12.16 26.15
CA TRP A 195 -22.16 -12.73 24.82
C TRP A 195 -22.30 -11.71 23.68
N ALA A 196 -23.19 -10.73 23.82
CA ALA A 196 -23.48 -9.76 22.77
C ALA A 196 -22.25 -8.89 22.43
N SER A 197 -21.50 -8.44 23.43
CA SER A 197 -20.25 -7.71 23.23
C SER A 197 -19.06 -8.64 23.03
N GLY A 198 -19.03 -9.76 23.76
CA GLY A 198 -17.95 -10.75 23.70
C GLY A 198 -17.75 -11.31 22.30
N ALA A 199 -18.83 -11.69 21.61
CA ALA A 199 -18.75 -12.16 20.22
C ALA A 199 -18.16 -11.10 19.27
N GLY A 200 -18.53 -9.82 19.46
CA GLY A 200 -18.00 -8.70 18.67
C GLY A 200 -16.50 -8.50 18.86
N PHE A 201 -16.01 -8.55 20.10
CA PHE A 201 -14.59 -8.41 20.42
C PHE A 201 -13.76 -9.65 20.05
N ALA A 202 -14.32 -10.84 20.20
CA ALA A 202 -13.67 -12.08 19.80
C ALA A 202 -13.47 -12.10 18.28
N LEU A 203 -14.53 -11.77 17.51
CA LEU A 203 -14.46 -11.67 16.06
C LEU A 203 -13.47 -10.61 15.61
N LEU A 204 -13.49 -9.42 16.23
CA LEU A 204 -12.50 -8.37 15.99
C LEU A 204 -11.08 -8.90 16.19
N SER A 205 -10.81 -9.59 17.30
CA SER A 205 -9.47 -10.09 17.64
C SER A 205 -8.98 -11.12 16.61
N VAL A 206 -9.83 -12.07 16.24
CA VAL A 206 -9.51 -13.10 15.23
C VAL A 206 -9.26 -12.47 13.85
N LEU A 207 -10.13 -11.56 13.42
CA LEU A 207 -9.98 -10.87 12.13
C LEU A 207 -8.72 -10.00 12.12
N TRP A 208 -8.45 -9.26 13.20
CA TRP A 208 -7.28 -8.40 13.30
C TRP A 208 -5.98 -9.20 13.21
N LEU A 209 -5.87 -10.32 13.93
CA LEU A 209 -4.73 -11.24 13.83
C LEU A 209 -4.58 -11.82 12.43
N SER A 210 -5.69 -12.29 11.83
CA SER A 210 -5.69 -12.93 10.51
C SER A 210 -5.31 -11.96 9.38
N ILE A 211 -5.87 -10.75 9.39
CA ILE A 211 -5.58 -9.69 8.42
C ILE A 211 -4.11 -9.29 8.51
N THR A 212 -3.60 -9.11 9.73
CA THR A 212 -2.20 -8.74 9.96
C THR A 212 -1.25 -9.85 9.49
N ALA A 213 -1.53 -11.10 9.85
CA ALA A 213 -0.73 -12.25 9.43
C ALA A 213 -0.69 -12.36 7.90
N ASN A 214 -1.81 -12.15 7.22
CA ASN A 214 -1.84 -12.18 5.76
C ASN A 214 -1.06 -11.01 5.13
N GLY A 215 -1.15 -9.81 5.72
CA GLY A 215 -0.33 -8.66 5.32
C GLY A 215 1.17 -8.95 5.43
N ILE A 216 1.61 -9.60 6.50
CA ILE A 216 3.01 -10.00 6.70
C ILE A 216 3.42 -11.08 5.69
N ARG A 217 2.59 -12.10 5.48
CA ARG A 217 2.84 -13.16 4.48
C ARG A 217 3.11 -12.57 3.10
N LEU A 218 2.33 -11.58 2.67
CA LEU A 218 2.52 -10.90 1.39
C LEU A 218 3.80 -10.06 1.34
N ALA A 219 4.18 -9.41 2.44
CA ALA A 219 5.48 -8.71 2.53
C ALA A 219 6.67 -9.67 2.41
N VAL A 220 6.60 -10.82 3.08
CA VAL A 220 7.65 -11.86 2.99
C VAL A 220 7.72 -12.46 1.59
N ALA A 221 6.58 -12.61 0.92
CA ALA A 221 6.49 -13.06 -0.47
C ALA A 221 6.93 -11.99 -1.50
N GLY A 222 7.25 -10.76 -1.07
CA GLY A 222 7.63 -9.66 -1.95
C GLY A 222 6.47 -8.95 -2.66
N ASP A 223 5.21 -9.35 -2.41
CA ASP A 223 4.04 -8.63 -2.90
C ASP A 223 3.72 -7.41 -2.02
N PHE A 224 4.44 -6.32 -2.30
CA PHE A 224 4.25 -5.07 -1.58
C PHE A 224 2.92 -4.37 -1.90
N VAL A 225 2.28 -4.67 -3.03
CA VAL A 225 0.97 -4.10 -3.37
C VAL A 225 -0.11 -4.73 -2.52
N GLY A 226 -0.12 -6.07 -2.47
CA GLY A 226 -0.99 -6.86 -1.60
C GLY A 226 -0.75 -6.54 -0.13
N HIS A 227 0.52 -6.54 0.32
CA HIS A 227 0.90 -6.16 1.67
C HIS A 227 0.28 -4.81 2.07
N ARG A 228 0.43 -3.77 1.24
CA ARG A 228 -0.13 -2.43 1.55
C ARG A 228 -1.64 -2.48 1.72
N ARG A 229 -2.35 -3.21 0.85
CA ARG A 229 -3.81 -3.33 0.95
C ARG A 229 -4.23 -4.01 2.25
N TRP A 230 -3.60 -5.12 2.62
CA TRP A 230 -3.92 -5.85 3.85
C TRP A 230 -3.51 -5.07 5.10
N MET A 231 -2.36 -4.39 5.07
CA MET A 231 -1.96 -3.53 6.18
C MET A 231 -2.89 -2.33 6.35
N SER A 232 -3.46 -1.75 5.29
CA SER A 232 -4.48 -0.71 5.45
C SER A 232 -5.70 -1.19 6.26
N HIS A 233 -6.15 -2.43 6.04
CA HIS A 233 -7.23 -3.04 6.83
C HIS A 233 -6.78 -3.31 8.28
N SER A 234 -5.55 -3.80 8.47
CA SER A 234 -4.97 -4.01 9.81
C SER A 234 -4.92 -2.72 10.62
N LEU A 235 -4.49 -1.62 10.00
CA LEU A 235 -4.44 -0.29 10.63
C LEU A 235 -5.86 0.20 10.96
N ALA A 236 -6.84 -0.04 10.08
CA ALA A 236 -8.23 0.31 10.32
C ALA A 236 -8.83 -0.46 11.53
N MET A 237 -8.54 -1.77 11.63
CA MET A 237 -8.90 -2.58 12.80
C MET A 237 -8.23 -2.09 14.09
N THR A 238 -6.95 -1.68 14.01
CA THR A 238 -6.25 -1.13 15.19
C THR A 238 -6.88 0.19 15.64
N PHE A 239 -7.28 1.03 14.68
CA PHE A 239 -7.93 2.32 14.95
C PHE A 239 -9.32 2.16 15.59
N SER A 240 -9.89 0.96 15.63
CA SER A 240 -11.17 0.71 16.32
C SER A 240 -11.10 0.99 17.81
N ALA A 241 -9.90 0.92 18.42
CA ALA A 241 -9.69 1.37 19.78
C ALA A 241 -10.02 2.86 19.98
N VAL A 242 -9.76 3.70 18.98
CA VAL A 242 -10.11 5.13 18.98
C VAL A 242 -11.62 5.27 18.73
N THR A 243 -12.14 4.63 17.68
CA THR A 243 -13.56 4.70 17.32
C THR A 243 -14.47 4.26 18.46
N LEU A 244 -14.13 3.19 19.16
CA LEU A 244 -14.85 2.70 20.34
C LEU A 244 -14.91 3.77 21.43
N ARG A 245 -13.80 4.43 21.74
CA ARG A 245 -13.75 5.48 22.78
C ARG A 245 -14.56 6.71 22.39
N VAL A 246 -14.56 7.08 21.11
CA VAL A 246 -15.41 8.16 20.61
C VAL A 246 -16.89 7.80 20.76
N ILE A 247 -17.28 6.57 20.38
CA ILE A 247 -18.66 6.09 20.53
C ILE A 247 -19.08 6.10 22.00
N LEU A 248 -18.24 5.58 22.90
CA LEU A 248 -18.51 5.60 24.34
C LEU A 248 -18.66 7.04 24.86
N PHE A 249 -17.69 7.92 24.58
CA PHE A 249 -17.72 9.31 25.03
C PHE A 249 -18.97 10.06 24.56
N VAL A 250 -19.31 9.95 23.26
CA VAL A 250 -20.46 10.64 22.68
C VAL A 250 -21.78 10.02 23.17
N GLY A 251 -21.85 8.69 23.26
CA GLY A 251 -23.05 7.97 23.65
C GLY A 251 -23.42 8.17 25.11
N THR A 252 -22.46 8.02 26.02
CA THR A 252 -22.74 8.10 27.47
C THR A 252 -22.63 9.51 28.03
N GLY A 253 -21.90 10.40 27.36
CA GLY A 253 -21.78 11.81 27.73
C GLY A 253 -22.93 12.63 27.16
N PRO A 254 -22.75 13.33 26.03
CA PRO A 254 -23.76 14.23 25.46
C PRO A 254 -25.13 13.61 25.20
N LEU A 255 -25.18 12.34 24.75
CA LEU A 255 -26.44 11.66 24.45
C LEU A 255 -27.08 11.00 25.68
N ALA A 256 -26.36 10.93 26.81
CA ALA A 256 -26.80 10.34 28.08
C ALA A 256 -27.46 8.94 27.94
N LEU A 257 -27.00 8.14 26.97
CA LEU A 257 -27.53 6.80 26.74
C LEU A 257 -27.01 5.80 27.78
N PRO A 258 -27.75 4.71 28.08
CA PRO A 258 -27.29 3.68 28.99
C PRO A 258 -25.97 3.07 28.56
N PHE A 259 -25.00 2.96 29.49
CA PHE A 259 -23.65 2.47 29.20
C PHE A 259 -23.66 1.11 28.49
N ASP A 260 -24.46 0.15 28.99
CA ASP A 260 -24.53 -1.21 28.42
C ASP A 260 -24.93 -1.20 26.94
N THR A 261 -25.93 -0.40 26.59
CA THR A 261 -26.41 -0.24 25.21
C THR A 261 -25.30 0.32 24.32
N VAL A 262 -24.63 1.39 24.76
CA VAL A 262 -23.55 2.03 23.99
C VAL A 262 -22.33 1.09 23.89
N TYR A 263 -22.00 0.36 24.96
CA TYR A 263 -20.90 -0.58 25.00
C TYR A 263 -21.11 -1.74 24.03
N ILE A 264 -22.27 -2.40 24.07
CA ILE A 264 -22.63 -3.48 23.14
C ILE A 264 -22.60 -2.97 21.70
N PHE A 265 -23.20 -1.80 21.42
CA PHE A 265 -23.17 -1.19 20.09
C PHE A 265 -21.73 -0.91 19.63
N SER A 266 -20.90 -0.33 20.49
CA SER A 266 -19.52 0.03 20.18
C SER A 266 -18.64 -1.20 19.89
N ALA A 267 -18.93 -2.34 20.52
CA ALA A 267 -18.21 -3.60 20.31
C ALA A 267 -18.31 -4.11 18.86
N TRP A 268 -19.37 -3.74 18.14
CA TRP A 268 -19.58 -4.07 16.72
C TRP A 268 -19.27 -2.90 15.79
N ALA A 269 -19.79 -1.72 16.12
CA ALA A 269 -19.70 -0.54 15.26
C ALA A 269 -18.26 -0.07 15.07
N SER A 270 -17.42 -0.13 16.13
CA SER A 270 -16.08 0.45 16.09
C SER A 270 -15.17 -0.14 15.01
N TRP A 271 -15.27 -1.43 14.71
CA TRP A 271 -14.44 -2.09 13.71
C TRP A 271 -15.13 -2.31 12.38
N SER A 272 -16.43 -2.57 12.38
CA SER A 272 -17.19 -2.67 11.13
C SER A 272 -17.20 -1.34 10.37
N LEU A 273 -17.42 -0.22 11.06
CA LEU A 273 -17.36 1.12 10.45
C LEU A 273 -15.96 1.42 9.90
N ASN A 274 -14.91 1.13 10.68
CA ASN A 274 -13.53 1.37 10.24
C ASN A 274 -13.18 0.53 9.00
N MET A 275 -13.60 -0.73 8.95
CA MET A 275 -13.40 -1.61 7.79
C MET A 275 -14.17 -1.11 6.57
N ALA A 276 -15.43 -0.72 6.74
CA ALA A 276 -16.23 -0.16 5.65
C ALA A 276 -15.61 1.13 5.08
N LEU A 277 -15.17 2.04 5.96
CA LEU A 277 -14.47 3.27 5.57
C LEU A 277 -13.14 2.98 4.88
N CYS A 278 -12.38 1.99 5.36
CA CYS A 278 -11.12 1.58 4.75
C CYS A 278 -11.32 1.04 3.33
N GLU A 279 -12.29 0.15 3.12
CA GLU A 279 -12.55 -0.43 1.80
C GLU A 279 -13.15 0.62 0.85
N LEU A 280 -14.01 1.52 1.32
CA LEU A 280 -14.49 2.66 0.53
C LEU A 280 -13.33 3.56 0.09
N TRP A 281 -12.41 3.85 1.00
CA TRP A 281 -11.20 4.63 0.71
C TRP A 281 -10.32 3.96 -0.35
N LEU A 282 -10.12 2.64 -0.24
CA LEU A 282 -9.30 1.85 -1.18
C LEU A 282 -9.97 1.68 -2.55
N ARG A 283 -11.31 1.66 -2.61
CA ARG A 283 -12.09 1.54 -3.87
C ARG A 283 -12.35 2.87 -4.57
N TRP A 284 -12.06 4.00 -3.92
CA TRP A 284 -12.35 5.31 -4.47
C TRP A 284 -11.60 5.57 -5.80
N PRO A 285 -12.26 6.11 -6.84
CA PRO A 285 -11.74 6.19 -8.23
C PRO A 285 -10.34 6.79 -8.41
N GLN A 286 -9.86 7.62 -7.48
CA GLN A 286 -8.55 8.29 -7.55
C GLN A 286 -7.35 7.34 -7.62
N TRP A 287 -7.51 6.06 -7.24
CA TRP A 287 -6.47 5.02 -7.39
C TRP A 287 -6.59 4.17 -8.68
N ARG A 288 -7.67 4.31 -9.46
CA ARG A 288 -7.89 3.57 -10.71
C ARG A 288 -7.15 4.17 -11.92
N ALA A 289 -6.78 5.45 -11.86
CA ALA A 289 -6.09 6.12 -12.96
C ALA A 289 -4.70 5.53 -13.27
N HIS A 290 -4.04 4.88 -12.30
CA HIS A 290 -2.75 4.22 -12.49
C HIS A 290 -2.82 2.72 -12.84
N ARG A 291 -4.03 2.14 -12.95
CA ARG A 291 -4.22 0.74 -13.38
C ARG A 291 -4.49 0.58 -14.88
N ARG A 292 -4.61 1.69 -15.63
CA ARG A 292 -4.54 1.64 -17.09
C ARG A 292 -3.07 1.66 -17.50
N SER A 293 -2.40 0.52 -17.42
CA SER A 293 -1.15 0.34 -18.13
C SER A 293 -1.42 0.50 -19.64
N PRO A 294 -0.52 1.16 -20.41
CA PRO A 294 -0.67 1.39 -21.86
C PRO A 294 -0.62 0.12 -22.73
N ALA A 295 -0.71 -1.07 -22.13
CA ALA A 295 -0.67 -2.35 -22.82
C ALA A 295 -1.87 -2.61 -23.75
N ARG A 296 -2.93 -1.80 -23.70
CA ARG A 296 -4.03 -1.83 -24.69
C ARG A 296 -3.83 -0.87 -25.86
N GLU A 297 -2.86 0.04 -25.79
CA GLU A 297 -2.56 0.98 -26.88
C GLU A 297 -1.61 0.34 -27.91
N SER A 298 -0.69 -0.52 -27.47
CA SER A 298 0.18 -1.31 -28.35
C SER A 298 -0.55 -2.39 -29.15
N ALA A 299 -1.78 -2.74 -28.78
CA ALA A 299 -2.63 -3.69 -29.51
C ALA A 299 -3.50 -3.01 -30.60
N ARG A 300 -3.44 -1.68 -30.72
CA ARG A 300 -4.28 -0.91 -31.66
C ARG A 300 -3.49 -0.19 -32.75
N ALA A 301 -2.18 -0.43 -32.88
CA ALA A 301 -1.42 0.03 -34.03
C ALA A 301 -1.79 -0.82 -35.27
N PRO A 302 -2.35 -0.23 -36.35
CA PRO A 302 -2.56 -0.94 -37.60
C PRO A 302 -1.20 -1.35 -38.17
N GLY A 303 -1.11 -2.59 -38.67
CA GLY A 303 0.14 -3.25 -39.06
C GLY A 303 1.01 -2.43 -40.01
N ARG A 304 2.28 -2.25 -39.64
CA ARG A 304 3.36 -2.04 -40.62
C ARG A 304 3.64 -3.40 -41.26
N THR A 305 3.11 -3.62 -42.45
CA THR A 305 3.53 -4.69 -43.35
C THR A 305 5.03 -4.55 -43.59
N VAL A 306 5.82 -5.45 -43.00
CA VAL A 306 7.23 -5.58 -43.34
C VAL A 306 7.29 -6.29 -44.68
N ALA A 307 7.63 -5.56 -45.74
CA ALA A 307 7.92 -6.14 -47.04
C ALA A 307 9.20 -6.98 -46.93
N ILE A 308 9.04 -8.30 -47.05
CA ILE A 308 10.15 -9.22 -47.22
C ILE A 308 10.54 -9.17 -48.70
N SER A 309 11.66 -8.52 -49.00
CA SER A 309 12.26 -8.53 -50.33
C SER A 309 12.95 -9.87 -50.57
N THR A 310 12.34 -10.75 -51.36
CA THR A 310 12.96 -11.99 -51.84
C THR A 310 14.04 -11.66 -52.87
N PRO A 311 15.27 -12.20 -52.79
CA PRO A 311 16.24 -12.04 -53.86
C PRO A 311 15.85 -12.92 -55.06
N ALA A 312 15.88 -12.34 -56.26
CA ALA A 312 15.60 -13.01 -57.51
C ALA A 312 16.65 -14.10 -57.82
N LEU A 313 16.19 -15.32 -58.09
CA LEU A 313 17.01 -16.42 -58.59
C LEU A 313 17.13 -16.28 -60.11
N ALA A 314 18.36 -16.20 -60.61
CA ALA A 314 18.67 -16.11 -62.04
C ALA A 314 18.25 -17.37 -62.82
N PRO A 315 17.89 -17.26 -64.11
CA PRO A 315 17.50 -18.41 -64.93
C PRO A 315 18.72 -19.26 -65.33
N ALA A 316 18.59 -20.58 -65.21
CA ALA A 316 19.60 -21.55 -65.64
C ALA A 316 19.59 -21.74 -67.17
N GLU A 317 20.76 -21.63 -67.79
CA GLU A 317 21.01 -22.05 -69.18
C GLU A 317 21.06 -23.59 -69.31
N PRO A 318 20.72 -24.15 -70.49
CA PRO A 318 20.68 -25.59 -70.70
C PRO A 318 22.04 -26.14 -71.16
N ALA A 319 22.62 -27.06 -70.37
CA ALA A 319 23.78 -27.84 -70.80
C ALA A 319 23.34 -29.05 -71.63
N THR A 320 23.67 -29.02 -72.93
CA THR A 320 23.67 -30.18 -73.82
C THR A 320 25.08 -30.75 -73.94
N ARG A 321 25.15 -32.08 -74.16
CA ARG A 321 26.27 -32.96 -74.61
C ARG A 321 26.69 -34.00 -73.56
N SER A 322 26.40 -35.29 -73.76
CA SER A 322 26.98 -36.23 -74.75
C SER A 322 28.43 -36.61 -74.42
N GLY A 323 28.64 -37.83 -73.91
CA GLY A 323 29.97 -38.41 -73.70
C GLY A 323 29.96 -39.77 -72.99
N SER A 324 29.44 -40.80 -73.66
CA SER A 324 29.53 -42.21 -73.25
C SER A 324 30.99 -42.69 -73.26
N GLN A 325 31.40 -43.28 -72.14
CA GLN A 325 32.74 -43.80 -71.87
C GLN A 325 33.10 -45.02 -72.74
N ARG A 326 34.39 -45.09 -73.11
CA ARG A 326 35.09 -46.27 -73.61
C ARG A 326 35.74 -47.02 -72.43
N SER A 327 35.63 -48.35 -72.48
CA SER A 327 36.65 -49.35 -72.14
C SER A 327 37.08 -49.51 -70.67
N ARG A 328 36.77 -50.67 -70.06
CA ARG A 328 37.70 -51.81 -69.84
C ARG A 328 37.10 -52.88 -68.90
N ALA A 329 37.57 -54.12 -69.12
CA ALA A 329 37.34 -55.39 -68.41
C ALA A 329 36.07 -56.15 -68.81
#